data_AF-A0A9X8YN66-F1
#
_entry.id   AF-A0A9X8YN66-F1
#
_cell.length_a   1.000
_cell.length_b   1.000
_cell.length_c   1.000
_cell.angle_alpha   90.00
_cell.angle_beta   90.00
_cell.angle_gamma   90.00
#
_symmetry.space_group_name_H-M   'P 1'
#
loop_
_entity.id
_entity.type
_entity.pdbx_description
1 polymer ?
#
loop_
_entity_poly.entity_id
_entity_poly.type
_entity_poly.pdbx_seq_one_letter_code
_entity_poly.pdbx_strand_id
1 'polypeptide(L)' 'VFDRVEEKRDAMESLRLPPPAQHALANAALTYRFGEEHQPVTATQILTPRRYEDRKDDLWSVFNRCQENLLKGGLP' A
#
# COMPACT_ATOMS: atom_id res chain seq x y z
N VAL A 1 12.40 -18.38 10.28
CA VAL A 1 12.03 -16.94 10.36
C VAL A 1 11.54 -16.44 9.02
N PHE A 2 12.28 -16.72 7.94
CA PHE A 2 11.88 -16.41 6.56
C PHE A 2 10.57 -17.11 6.12
N ASP A 3 10.35 -18.35 6.53
CA ASP A 3 9.14 -19.13 6.16
C ASP A 3 7.84 -18.40 6.57
N ARG A 4 7.83 -17.77 7.73
CA ARG A 4 6.66 -17.01 8.22
C ARG A 4 6.40 -15.73 7.41
N VAL A 5 7.44 -15.12 6.84
CA VAL A 5 7.28 -13.93 6.00
C VAL A 5 6.76 -14.34 4.63
N GLU A 6 7.25 -15.45 4.10
CA GLU A 6 6.81 -16.00 2.82
C GLU A 6 5.34 -16.48 2.90
N GLU A 7 4.96 -17.20 3.95
CA GLU A 7 3.56 -17.58 4.19
C GLU A 7 2.63 -16.36 4.28
N LYS A 8 3.08 -15.27 4.91
CA LYS A 8 2.30 -14.03 5.02
C LYS A 8 2.19 -13.31 3.68
N ARG A 9 3.27 -13.28 2.90
CA ARG A 9 3.25 -12.75 1.53
C ARG A 9 2.23 -13.52 0.70
N ASP A 10 2.33 -14.85 0.66
CA ASP A 10 1.49 -15.68 -0.19
C ASP A 10 0.01 -15.56 0.20
N ALA A 11 -0.29 -15.49 1.50
CA ALA A 11 -1.65 -15.21 1.98
C ALA A 11 -2.16 -13.85 1.51
N MET A 12 -1.33 -12.80 1.58
CA MET A 12 -1.70 -11.45 1.13
C MET A 12 -1.84 -11.36 -0.40
N GLU A 13 -0.99 -12.05 -1.16
CA GLU A 13 -1.07 -12.12 -2.64
C GLU A 13 -2.35 -12.85 -3.10
N SER A 14 -2.84 -13.81 -2.31
CA SER A 14 -4.10 -14.50 -2.61
C SER A 14 -5.35 -13.63 -2.42
N LEU A 15 -5.24 -12.54 -1.65
CA LEU A 15 -6.36 -11.68 -1.28
C LEU A 15 -6.47 -10.47 -2.22
N ARG A 16 -7.46 -10.48 -3.10
CA ARG A 16 -7.79 -9.31 -3.95
C ARG A 16 -8.44 -8.20 -3.14
N LEU A 17 -7.96 -6.98 -3.32
CA LEU A 17 -8.53 -5.76 -2.76
C LEU A 17 -9.32 -5.01 -3.83
N PRO A 18 -10.66 -4.91 -3.72
CA PRO A 18 -11.43 -4.02 -4.56
C PRO A 18 -11.03 -2.56 -4.29
N PRO A 19 -11.26 -1.62 -5.23
CA PRO A 19 -10.79 -0.25 -5.10
C PRO A 19 -11.15 0.45 -3.77
N PRO A 20 -12.37 0.30 -3.20
CA PRO A 20 -12.68 0.90 -1.90
C PRO A 20 -11.79 0.38 -0.76
N ALA A 21 -11.43 -0.91 -0.80
CA ALA A 21 -10.56 -1.52 0.20
C ALA A 21 -9.10 -1.07 0.05
N GLN A 22 -8.64 -0.83 -1.19
CA GLN A 22 -7.33 -0.22 -1.44
C GLN A 22 -7.25 1.18 -0.84
N HIS A 23 -8.28 2.01 -1.07
CA HIS A 23 -8.36 3.35 -0.48
C HIS A 23 -8.46 3.32 1.05
N ALA A 24 -9.23 2.38 1.61
CA ALA A 24 -9.30 2.21 3.07
C ALA A 24 -7.93 1.89 3.67
N LEU A 25 -7.18 0.96 3.05
CA LEU A 25 -5.81 0.63 3.48
C LEU A 25 -4.87 1.83 3.36
N ALA A 26 -4.92 2.56 2.26
CA ALA A 26 -4.11 3.76 2.03
C ALA A 26 -4.41 4.86 3.06
N ASN A 27 -5.68 5.14 3.34
CA ASN A 27 -6.10 6.11 4.36
C ASN A 27 -5.63 5.70 5.76
N ALA A 28 -5.75 4.41 6.11
CA ALA A 28 -5.25 3.90 7.37
C ALA A 28 -3.73 4.07 7.48
N ALA A 29 -2.98 3.80 6.39
CA ALA A 29 -1.53 3.99 6.35
C ALA A 29 -1.13 5.48 6.52
N LEU A 30 -1.86 6.40 5.88
CA LEU A 30 -1.63 7.84 6.03
C LEU A 30 -1.89 8.32 7.46
N THR A 31 -3.01 7.89 8.02
CA THR A 31 -3.40 8.22 9.39
C THR A 31 -2.37 7.69 10.38
N TYR A 32 -1.90 6.45 10.18
CA TYR A 32 -0.85 5.86 10.99
C TYR A 32 0.47 6.63 10.91
N ARG A 33 0.85 7.15 9.73
CA ARG A 33 2.14 7.81 9.51
C ARG A 33 2.18 9.27 9.92
N PHE A 34 1.11 10.01 9.65
CA PHE A 34 1.05 11.48 9.75
C PHE A 34 -0.01 11.98 10.74
N GLY A 35 -0.88 11.10 11.26
CA GLY A 35 -2.04 11.49 12.06
C GLY A 35 -3.22 11.96 11.19
N GLU A 36 -4.27 12.43 11.86
CA GLU A 36 -5.51 12.91 11.22
C GLU A 36 -5.47 14.40 10.89
N GLU A 37 -4.67 15.18 11.63
CA GLU A 37 -4.70 16.65 11.54
C GLU A 37 -4.10 17.18 10.23
N HIS A 38 -2.98 16.60 9.77
CA HIS A 38 -2.32 17.05 8.55
C HIS A 38 -1.60 15.90 7.82
N GLN A 39 -2.10 15.57 6.63
CA GLN A 39 -1.50 14.58 5.75
C GLN A 39 -0.91 15.29 4.51
N PRO A 40 0.41 15.25 4.30
CA PRO A 40 1.06 15.98 3.19
C PRO A 40 0.83 15.36 1.82
N VAL A 41 0.21 14.17 1.78
CA VAL A 41 -0.04 13.37 0.58
C VAL A 41 -1.41 12.70 0.68
N THR A 42 -2.03 12.42 -0.46
CA THR A 42 -3.36 11.79 -0.56
C THR A 42 -3.28 10.28 -0.73
N ALA A 43 -4.37 9.57 -0.39
CA ALA A 43 -4.47 8.13 -0.62
C ALA A 43 -4.25 7.75 -2.08
N THR A 44 -4.82 8.53 -3.01
CA THR A 44 -4.62 8.31 -4.45
C THR A 44 -3.16 8.44 -4.84
N GLN A 45 -2.45 9.45 -4.32
CA GLN A 45 -1.03 9.65 -4.61
C GLN A 45 -0.18 8.47 -4.12
N ILE A 46 -0.43 7.94 -2.92
CA ILE A 46 0.32 6.79 -2.40
C ILE A 46 -0.11 5.45 -3.02
N LEU A 47 -1.29 5.41 -3.66
CA LEU A 47 -1.75 4.28 -4.47
C LEU A 47 -1.28 4.35 -5.93
N THR A 48 -0.56 5.39 -6.34
CA THR A 48 -0.01 5.47 -7.70
C THR A 48 1.15 4.48 -7.86
N PRO A 49 1.05 3.49 -8.77
CA PRO A 49 2.13 2.54 -9.01
C PRO A 49 3.29 3.23 -9.74
N ARG A 50 4.53 2.98 -9.30
CA ARG A 50 5.73 3.52 -9.97
C ARG A 50 6.09 2.75 -11.25
N ARG A 51 5.81 1.45 -11.30
CA ARG A 51 6.01 0.62 -12.50
C ARG A 51 4.68 -0.01 -12.92
N TYR A 52 4.51 -0.22 -14.22
CA TYR A 52 3.32 -0.88 -14.77
C TYR A 52 3.15 -2.32 -14.21
N GLU A 53 4.26 -2.99 -13.93
CA GLU A 53 4.29 -4.35 -13.38
C GLU A 53 3.72 -4.43 -11.95
N ASP A 54 3.71 -3.32 -11.19
CA ASP A 54 3.22 -3.25 -9.81
C ASP A 54 1.70 -3.01 -9.72
N ARG A 55 0.96 -3.15 -10.83
CA ARG A 55 -0.48 -2.86 -10.93
C ARG A 55 -1.38 -3.95 -10.35
N LYS A 56 -0.84 -5.00 -9.73
CA LYS A 56 -1.69 -6.00 -9.10
C LYS A 56 -2.48 -5.38 -7.95
N ASP A 57 -3.74 -5.81 -7.86
CA ASP A 57 -4.71 -5.33 -6.87
C ASP A 57 -4.85 -6.28 -5.67
N ASP A 58 -3.85 -7.11 -5.41
CA ASP A 58 -3.81 -7.93 -4.19
C ASP A 58 -3.26 -7.15 -2.99
N LEU A 59 -3.56 -7.63 -1.78
CA LEU A 59 -3.19 -6.96 -0.54
C LEU A 59 -1.67 -6.75 -0.42
N TRP A 60 -0.87 -7.71 -0.87
CA TRP A 60 0.59 -7.59 -0.83
C TRP A 60 1.10 -6.45 -1.72
N SER A 61 0.63 -6.40 -2.96
CA SER A 61 1.02 -5.39 -3.94
C SER A 61 0.58 -3.99 -3.52
N VAL A 62 -0.64 -3.85 -3.01
CA VAL A 62 -1.17 -2.56 -2.51
C VAL A 62 -0.42 -2.11 -1.26
N PHE A 63 -0.13 -3.03 -0.33
CA PHE A 63 0.66 -2.73 0.87
C PHE A 63 2.06 -2.21 0.51
N ASN A 64 2.77 -2.92 -0.37
CA ASN A 64 4.10 -2.53 -0.81
C ASN A 64 4.08 -1.18 -1.51
N ARG A 65 3.11 -0.92 -2.39
CA ARG A 65 2.98 0.36 -3.08
C ARG A 65 2.83 1.52 -2.09
N CYS A 66 1.93 1.39 -1.12
CA CYS A 66 1.76 2.37 -0.05
C CYS A 66 3.06 2.57 0.74
N GLN A 67 3.70 1.49 1.16
CA GLN A 67 4.93 1.51 1.95
C GLN A 67 6.07 2.20 1.18
N GLU A 68 6.27 1.86 -0.10
CA GLU A 68 7.29 2.45 -0.94
C GLU A 68 7.08 3.94 -1.21
N ASN A 69 5.83 4.37 -1.42
CA ASN A 69 5.49 5.77 -1.66
C ASN A 69 5.62 6.61 -0.38
N LEU A 70 5.36 6.02 0.79
CA LEU A 70 5.50 6.69 2.08
C LEU A 70 6.97 6.77 2.56
N LEU A 71 7.79 5.76 2.26
CA LEU A 71 9.18 5.70 2.75
C LEU A 71 10.18 6.43 1.84
N LYS A 72 10.11 6.21 0.52
CA LYS A 72 11.15 6.70 -0.39
C LYS A 72 11.05 8.20 -0.66
N GLY A 73 9.88 8.82 -0.40
CA GLY A 73 9.59 10.16 -0.90
C GLY A 73 9.57 10.19 -2.44
N GLY A 74 8.94 11.18 -3.05
CA GLY A 74 8.72 11.18 -4.50
C GLY A 74 7.43 10.45 -4.85
N LEU A 75 6.33 11.16 -4.63
CA LEU A 75 5.13 10.91 -5.40
C LEU A 75 5.41 11.27 -6.86
N PRO A 76 4.95 10.49 -7.84
CA PRO A 76 4.97 10.91 -9.23
C PRO A 76 4.14 12.18 -9.45
#